data_AF-A0A7T3KTT2-F1
#
_entry.id   AF-A0A7T3KTT2-F1
#
_cell.length_a   1.000
_cell.length_b   1.000
_cell.length_c   1.000
_cell.angle_alpha   90.00
_cell.angle_beta   90.00
_cell.angle_gamma   90.00
#
_symmetry.space_group_name_H-M   'P 1'
#
loop_
_entity.id
_entity.type
_entity.pdbx_description
1 polymer ?
#
loop_
_entity_poly.entity_id
_entity_poly.type
_entity_poly.pdbx_seq_one_letter_code
_entity_poly.pdbx_strand_id
1 'polypeptide(L)'
;MTGDSDPGTDADAAGQDGLDEIHVVTVFLRNEGAILLLRRSDAVGSYSGHWGAVAGHAECEARPRGASRIRERGVSDAERLASEGDPDAAAYEEIREETGLDPDADTALVRRGDPFAVVDDDLGKRWVVHPSLFDSATRSVDPNEETDQFEWVAPTAILRRKTVPDLWRSYDRVRPTIETVAADADHGSAWLSLRALEVLRDEAALAAERADHVDSWSQLTTLARDLLDARPSMAVVANRVNRAMDAAAEAATPAALEAAAFEGTELSKAADADAAAFAADRVPDRIATLSRSGTVATAVERADPEAVLVAESRPGREGVGTAERLAERTDATVTLTTDAALADRLAATDVGAVVVGADTVLPDGRVLNKVGTRAAAAVAAAEGIDCYVVAASDKIAAAEAHVDGADPAEADGVDREERDPVELYDGDASVAVANPTFDVTPPDLIDAVVTERGALDPVGTREVAEEHRALAAWDE
;
A
#
# COMPACT_ATOMS: atom_id res chain seq x y z
N MET A 1 -58.49 33.37 -7.57
CA MET A 1 -58.44 34.23 -6.37
C MET A 1 -58.55 33.27 -5.20
N THR A 2 -57.51 32.89 -4.48
CA THR A 2 -56.25 33.50 -4.01
C THR A 2 -55.25 32.33 -3.88
N GLY A 3 -53.96 32.41 -4.14
CA GLY A 3 -52.99 33.42 -3.74
C GLY A 3 -51.88 32.66 -3.00
N ASP A 4 -50.78 32.45 -3.73
CA ASP A 4 -49.49 31.87 -3.31
C ASP A 4 -48.80 32.76 -2.25
N SER A 5 -47.85 32.17 -1.50
CA SER A 5 -46.64 32.79 -0.90
C SER A 5 -46.21 32.09 0.40
N ASP A 6 -45.11 31.35 0.28
CA ASP A 6 -44.11 31.02 1.30
C ASP A 6 -43.54 32.30 1.96
N PRO A 7 -43.18 32.24 3.27
CA PRO A 7 -41.89 32.80 3.62
C PRO A 7 -41.12 31.99 4.69
N GLY A 8 -39.83 31.77 4.41
CA GLY A 8 -38.79 32.34 5.27
C GLY A 8 -37.99 31.35 6.12
N THR A 9 -36.98 30.77 5.47
CA THR A 9 -35.67 30.42 6.04
C THR A 9 -34.99 31.61 6.75
N ASP A 10 -33.98 31.28 7.56
CA ASP A 10 -32.98 32.14 8.23
C ASP A 10 -33.32 32.67 9.63
N ALA A 11 -33.02 31.84 10.62
CA ALA A 11 -32.64 32.28 11.96
C ALA A 11 -31.76 31.22 12.64
N ASP A 12 -30.52 31.04 12.15
CA ASP A 12 -29.37 30.55 12.95
C ASP A 12 -28.03 30.73 12.23
N ALA A 13 -27.88 31.82 11.46
CA ALA A 13 -26.63 32.22 10.79
C ALA A 13 -26.14 33.60 11.26
N ALA A 14 -26.18 33.86 12.57
CA ALA A 14 -25.75 35.14 13.12
C ALA A 14 -24.90 34.93 14.37
N GLY A 15 -23.63 34.57 14.16
CA GLY A 15 -22.63 34.58 15.21
C GLY A 15 -21.38 33.76 14.90
N GLN A 16 -20.68 34.01 13.78
CA GLN A 16 -19.32 33.48 13.55
C GLN A 16 -18.52 34.18 12.43
N ASP A 17 -18.85 35.42 12.06
CA ASP A 17 -18.05 36.23 11.12
C ASP A 17 -16.98 37.01 11.91
N GLY A 18 -15.72 36.55 11.89
CA GLY A 18 -14.61 37.34 12.44
C GLY A 18 -13.31 36.61 12.80
N LEU A 19 -13.20 35.30 12.60
CA LEU A 19 -11.92 34.60 12.74
C LEU A 19 -11.22 34.55 11.38
N ASP A 20 -9.96 34.99 11.33
CA ASP A 20 -9.13 34.84 10.14
C ASP A 20 -9.00 33.34 9.81
N GLU A 21 -9.45 32.96 8.61
CA GLU A 21 -9.38 31.58 8.11
C GLU A 21 -7.99 31.34 7.54
N ILE A 22 -7.28 30.33 8.05
CA ILE A 22 -5.90 30.02 7.67
C ILE A 22 -5.84 28.60 7.14
N HIS A 23 -5.42 28.44 5.90
CA HIS A 23 -5.26 27.13 5.29
C HIS A 23 -3.91 26.51 5.69
N VAL A 24 -3.92 25.26 6.12
CA VAL A 24 -2.71 24.52 6.52
C VAL A 24 -2.72 23.13 5.90
N VAL A 25 -1.55 22.65 5.50
CA VAL A 25 -1.34 21.27 5.08
C VAL A 25 -0.98 20.42 6.30
N THR A 26 -1.40 19.16 6.32
CA THR A 26 -0.94 18.19 7.33
C THR A 26 -0.57 16.90 6.61
N VAL A 27 0.72 16.64 6.54
CA VAL A 27 1.32 15.61 5.71
C VAL A 27 1.81 14.49 6.61
N PHE A 28 1.21 13.32 6.45
CA PHE A 28 1.66 12.09 7.09
C PHE A 28 2.67 11.40 6.16
N LEU A 29 3.93 11.34 6.57
CA LEU A 29 4.91 10.45 5.94
C LEU A 29 4.80 9.07 6.58
N ARG A 30 4.39 8.08 5.79
CA ARG A 30 4.37 6.67 6.16
C ARG A 30 5.62 6.00 5.61
N ASN A 31 6.36 5.31 6.46
CA ASN A 31 7.33 4.34 6.01
C ASN A 31 6.84 3.00 6.54
N GLU A 32 6.31 2.23 5.60
CA GLU A 32 5.74 0.93 5.84
C GLU A 32 4.51 0.95 6.77
N GLY A 33 4.60 0.53 8.04
CA GLY A 33 3.48 0.48 9.00
C GLY A 33 3.50 1.62 10.02
N ALA A 34 4.53 2.47 9.97
CA ALA A 34 4.76 3.56 10.90
C ALA A 34 4.65 4.91 10.19
N ILE A 35 4.25 5.94 10.92
CA ILE A 35 4.29 7.33 10.46
C ILE A 35 5.34 8.12 11.22
N LEU A 36 5.88 9.14 10.57
CA LEU A 36 6.73 10.13 11.19
C LEU A 36 5.87 11.09 12.03
N LEU A 37 6.16 11.17 13.32
CA LEU A 37 5.66 12.22 14.19
C LEU A 37 6.81 13.13 14.61
N LEU A 38 6.55 14.44 14.57
CA LEU A 38 7.49 15.50 14.91
C LEU A 38 6.99 16.20 16.17
N ARG A 39 7.84 16.32 17.19
CA ARG A 39 7.53 17.08 18.39
C ARG A 39 7.99 18.52 18.19
N ARG A 40 7.03 19.44 18.19
CA ARG A 40 7.24 20.87 17.94
C ARG A 40 8.15 21.48 19.02
N SER A 41 9.17 22.21 18.59
CA SER A 41 10.14 22.87 19.46
C SER A 41 9.60 24.11 20.15
N ASP A 42 10.39 24.73 21.02
CA ASP A 42 10.06 26.05 21.57
C ASP A 42 10.20 27.19 20.55
N ALA A 43 10.73 26.93 19.35
CA ALA A 43 10.91 27.94 18.30
C ALA A 43 9.62 28.23 17.51
N VAL A 44 8.62 27.35 17.56
CA VAL A 44 7.38 27.51 16.78
C VAL A 44 6.40 28.48 17.42
N GLY A 45 5.57 29.14 16.58
CA GLY A 45 4.59 30.13 17.02
C GLY A 45 3.34 29.58 17.71
N SER A 46 3.09 28.27 17.64
CA SER A 46 1.90 27.62 18.19
C SER A 46 2.17 26.17 18.60
N TYR A 47 1.51 25.72 19.68
CA TYR A 47 1.54 24.34 20.18
C TYR A 47 2.94 23.75 20.47
N SER A 48 3.89 24.55 21.00
CA SER A 48 5.20 24.03 21.47
C SER A 48 5.02 22.78 22.36
N GLY A 49 5.90 21.80 22.17
CA GLY A 49 5.95 20.55 22.91
C GLY A 49 4.87 19.52 22.54
N HIS A 50 3.94 19.85 21.62
CA HIS A 50 2.94 18.92 21.11
C HIS A 50 3.50 18.13 19.92
N TRP A 51 3.02 16.90 19.73
CA TRP A 51 3.32 16.08 18.56
C TRP A 51 2.44 16.48 17.36
N GLY A 52 3.03 16.53 16.18
CA GLY A 52 2.38 16.80 14.90
C GLY A 52 2.89 15.84 13.83
N ALA A 53 2.29 15.95 12.64
CA ALA A 53 2.91 15.51 11.40
C ALA A 53 3.62 16.71 10.75
N VAL A 54 4.22 16.52 9.57
CA VAL A 54 4.75 17.64 8.77
C VAL A 54 3.58 18.58 8.44
N ALA A 55 3.70 19.87 8.74
CA ALA A 55 2.60 20.82 8.60
C ALA A 55 3.07 22.27 8.49
N GLY A 56 2.57 22.96 7.46
CA GLY A 56 2.73 24.40 7.33
C GLY A 56 1.58 25.06 6.57
N HIS A 57 1.77 26.33 6.23
CA HIS A 57 0.70 27.17 5.70
C HIS A 57 0.52 26.90 4.21
N ALA A 58 -0.71 26.61 3.78
CA ALA A 58 -1.03 26.45 2.35
C ALA A 58 -1.09 27.80 1.61
N GLU A 59 -1.12 28.92 2.35
CA GLU A 59 -1.08 30.27 1.83
C GLU A 59 0.18 30.99 2.30
N CYS A 60 1.00 31.46 1.35
CA CYS A 60 2.04 32.44 1.68
C CYS A 60 1.39 33.82 1.86
N GLU A 61 1.38 34.37 3.07
CA GLU A 61 1.22 35.82 3.23
C GLU A 61 2.28 36.52 2.38
N ALA A 62 1.85 37.44 1.51
CA ALA A 62 2.74 38.25 0.69
C ALA A 62 3.77 38.96 1.57
N ARG A 63 4.99 38.42 1.68
CA ARG A 63 6.09 39.08 2.40
C ARG A 63 6.27 40.50 1.84
N PRO A 64 6.42 41.53 2.70
CA PRO A 64 6.58 42.89 2.22
C PRO A 64 7.82 42.98 1.32
N ARG A 65 7.65 43.59 0.14
CA ARG A 65 8.72 43.84 -0.84
C ARG A 65 9.88 44.60 -0.18
N GLY A 66 10.88 43.87 0.33
CA GLY A 66 11.92 44.53 1.12
C GLY A 66 12.97 43.64 1.77
N ALA A 67 13.30 42.46 1.22
CA ALA A 67 14.52 41.76 1.63
C ALA A 67 15.13 41.03 0.43
N SER A 68 16.20 41.60 -0.11
CA SER A 68 17.00 41.02 -1.18
C SER A 68 17.87 39.89 -0.63
N ARG A 69 17.72 38.66 -1.14
CA ARG A 69 18.83 37.71 -1.29
C ARG A 69 18.71 36.89 -2.57
N ILE A 70 19.80 36.97 -3.33
CA ILE A 70 20.45 36.00 -4.23
C ILE A 70 19.52 35.06 -5.02
N ARG A 71 19.45 35.34 -6.32
CA ARG A 71 18.85 34.48 -7.36
C ARG A 71 19.63 33.17 -7.46
N GLU A 72 19.06 32.07 -7.01
CA GLU A 72 19.37 30.77 -7.60
C GLU A 72 18.71 30.69 -8.98
N ARG A 73 19.48 30.30 -9.98
CA ARG A 73 19.04 30.24 -11.38
C ARG A 73 18.38 28.89 -11.62
N GLY A 74 17.10 28.89 -11.99
CA GLY A 74 16.48 27.69 -12.56
C GLY A 74 14.98 27.76 -12.77
N VAL A 75 14.23 28.33 -11.82
CA VAL A 75 12.76 28.30 -11.84
C VAL A 75 12.22 29.66 -12.30
N SER A 76 11.25 29.66 -13.20
CA SER A 76 10.64 30.91 -13.68
C SER A 76 9.72 31.50 -12.61
N ASP A 77 9.68 32.83 -12.50
CA ASP A 77 8.78 33.53 -11.56
C ASP A 77 7.31 33.12 -11.77
N ALA A 78 6.94 32.66 -12.98
CA ALA A 78 5.60 32.20 -13.33
C ALA A 78 5.26 30.79 -12.79
N GLU A 79 6.23 29.89 -12.66
CA GLU A 79 6.04 28.58 -12.00
C GLU A 79 5.94 28.74 -10.48
N ARG A 80 6.69 29.68 -9.89
CA ARG A 80 6.54 30.07 -8.48
C ARG A 80 5.17 30.67 -8.17
N LEU A 81 4.66 31.53 -9.05
CA LEU A 81 3.34 32.16 -8.91
C LEU A 81 2.16 31.21 -9.18
N ALA A 82 2.38 30.07 -9.85
CA ALA A 82 1.34 29.06 -10.09
C ALA A 82 1.16 28.08 -8.93
N SER A 83 2.13 27.98 -8.02
CA SER A 83 2.08 27.15 -6.81
C SER A 83 1.56 27.92 -5.57
N GLU A 84 1.33 29.23 -5.69
CA GLU A 84 0.78 30.05 -4.60
C GLU A 84 -0.69 29.70 -4.36
N GLY A 85 -0.98 29.02 -3.24
CA GLY A 85 -2.34 28.58 -2.86
C GLY A 85 -2.72 27.17 -3.29
N ASP A 86 -1.75 26.36 -3.76
CA ASP A 86 -1.92 24.94 -4.02
C ASP A 86 -1.51 24.11 -2.79
N PRO A 87 -2.44 23.45 -2.08
CA PRO A 87 -2.12 22.60 -0.94
C PRO A 87 -1.13 21.48 -1.28
N ASP A 88 -1.07 21.02 -2.53
CA ASP A 88 -0.11 19.99 -2.91
C ASP A 88 1.30 20.56 -2.99
N ALA A 89 1.48 21.72 -3.65
CA ALA A 89 2.77 22.39 -3.70
C ALA A 89 3.30 22.72 -2.30
N ALA A 90 2.42 23.19 -1.41
CA ALA A 90 2.74 23.41 -0.01
C ALA A 90 3.16 22.11 0.69
N ALA A 91 2.42 21.01 0.52
CA ALA A 91 2.78 19.72 1.12
C ALA A 91 4.20 19.25 0.72
N TYR A 92 4.57 19.40 -0.57
CA TYR A 92 5.92 19.06 -1.05
C TYR A 92 7.00 19.98 -0.48
N GLU A 93 6.71 21.28 -0.35
CA GLU A 93 7.61 22.24 0.28
C GLU A 93 7.85 21.89 1.76
N GLU A 94 6.79 21.64 2.52
CA GLU A 94 6.89 21.30 3.95
C GLU A 94 7.61 19.97 4.19
N ILE A 95 7.41 18.94 3.34
CA ILE A 95 8.21 17.70 3.40
C ILE A 95 9.70 18.05 3.33
N ARG A 96 10.09 18.86 2.34
CA ARG A 96 11.49 19.21 2.13
C ARG A 96 12.05 20.03 3.30
N GLU A 97 11.30 21.01 3.77
CA GLU A 97 11.75 21.92 4.83
C GLU A 97 11.81 21.26 6.21
N GLU A 98 10.82 20.45 6.57
CA GLU A 98 10.74 19.84 7.91
C GLU A 98 11.49 18.52 8.04
N THR A 99 11.82 17.84 6.93
CA THR A 99 12.44 16.51 6.98
C THR A 99 13.75 16.38 6.22
N GLY A 100 14.08 17.34 5.35
CA GLY A 100 15.26 17.28 4.49
C GLY A 100 15.15 16.26 3.35
N LEU A 101 14.02 15.56 3.21
CA LEU A 101 13.78 14.61 2.11
C LEU A 101 13.51 15.35 0.80
N ASP A 102 13.89 14.73 -0.32
CA ASP A 102 13.40 15.16 -1.62
C ASP A 102 12.00 14.57 -1.83
N PRO A 103 10.93 15.37 -1.83
CA PRO A 103 9.58 14.84 -1.94
C PRO A 103 9.33 14.14 -3.30
N ASP A 104 10.08 14.47 -4.35
CA ASP A 104 9.90 13.85 -5.67
C ASP A 104 10.65 12.52 -5.80
N ALA A 105 11.78 12.36 -5.09
CA ALA A 105 12.63 11.17 -5.18
C ALA A 105 12.44 10.19 -4.01
N ASP A 106 12.21 10.71 -2.80
CA ASP A 106 12.15 9.94 -1.57
C ASP A 106 10.72 9.66 -1.10
N THR A 107 9.70 10.26 -1.74
CA THR A 107 8.31 10.08 -1.34
C THR A 107 7.37 9.84 -2.53
N ALA A 108 6.21 9.24 -2.26
CA ALA A 108 5.14 9.04 -3.23
C ALA A 108 3.80 9.38 -2.59
N LEU A 109 3.03 10.27 -3.22
CA LEU A 109 1.70 10.61 -2.74
C LEU A 109 0.76 9.40 -2.84
N VAL A 110 0.17 9.03 -1.71
CA VAL A 110 -0.77 7.89 -1.59
C VAL A 110 -2.21 8.38 -1.65
N ARG A 111 -2.54 9.42 -0.85
CA ARG A 111 -3.92 9.88 -0.72
C ARG A 111 -4.01 11.35 -0.29
N ARG A 112 -5.00 12.05 -0.83
CA ARG A 112 -5.50 13.33 -0.31
C ARG A 112 -6.79 13.08 0.46
N GLY A 113 -6.89 13.62 1.67
CA GLY A 113 -8.12 13.57 2.45
C GLY A 113 -8.94 14.84 2.25
N ASP A 114 -10.26 14.72 2.44
CA ASP A 114 -11.15 15.88 2.33
C ASP A 114 -10.80 16.96 3.38
N PRO A 115 -10.64 18.23 2.98
CA PRO A 115 -10.32 19.30 3.90
C PRO A 115 -11.39 19.53 4.96
N PHE A 116 -10.99 20.02 6.13
CA PHE A 116 -11.94 20.36 7.21
C PHE A 116 -11.46 21.49 8.11
N ALA A 117 -12.41 22.18 8.73
CA ALA A 117 -12.11 23.29 9.64
C ALA A 117 -11.88 22.81 11.08
N VAL A 118 -10.87 23.39 11.73
CA VAL A 118 -10.54 23.26 13.15
C VAL A 118 -10.57 24.67 13.76
N VAL A 119 -11.41 24.88 14.77
CA VAL A 119 -11.50 26.15 15.47
C VAL A 119 -10.72 26.03 16.77
N ASP A 120 -9.73 26.92 16.96
CA ASP A 120 -9.03 27.08 18.22
C ASP A 120 -9.48 28.39 18.87
N ASP A 121 -10.36 28.27 19.87
CA ASP A 121 -10.91 29.41 20.60
C ASP A 121 -9.87 30.12 21.48
N ASP A 122 -8.83 29.40 21.94
CA ASP A 122 -7.77 29.96 22.79
C ASP A 122 -6.83 30.86 21.98
N LEU A 123 -6.58 30.50 20.71
CA LEU A 123 -5.81 31.29 19.76
C LEU A 123 -6.66 32.26 18.93
N GLY A 124 -8.00 32.13 18.98
CA GLY A 124 -8.92 32.90 18.16
C GLY A 124 -8.65 32.70 16.66
N LYS A 125 -8.38 31.45 16.25
CA LYS A 125 -8.03 31.10 14.87
C LYS A 125 -8.92 29.99 14.34
N ARG A 126 -9.21 30.05 13.03
CA ARG A 126 -9.88 28.98 12.30
C ARG A 126 -8.94 28.43 11.24
N TRP A 127 -8.55 27.17 11.41
CA TRP A 127 -7.64 26.47 10.51
C TRP A 127 -8.43 25.61 9.53
N VAL A 128 -8.15 25.68 8.23
CA VAL A 128 -8.64 24.73 7.24
C VAL A 128 -7.52 23.75 6.94
N VAL A 129 -7.65 22.52 7.45
CA VAL A 129 -6.63 21.48 7.34
C VAL A 129 -6.84 20.69 6.05
N HIS A 130 -5.77 20.57 5.26
CA HIS A 130 -5.67 19.75 4.05
C HIS A 130 -4.79 18.53 4.35
N PRO A 131 -5.36 17.39 4.77
CA PRO A 131 -4.58 16.22 5.13
C PRO A 131 -4.14 15.43 3.89
N SER A 132 -2.90 14.94 3.90
CA SER A 132 -2.37 14.06 2.86
C SER A 132 -1.49 12.97 3.46
N LEU A 133 -1.39 11.84 2.75
CA LEU A 133 -0.56 10.70 3.11
C LEU A 133 0.42 10.42 1.98
N PHE A 134 1.69 10.32 2.32
CA PHE A 134 2.77 9.94 1.42
C PHE A 134 3.48 8.70 1.95
N ASP A 135 3.87 7.81 1.05
CA ASP A 135 4.86 6.78 1.35
C ASP A 135 6.25 7.38 1.24
N SER A 136 7.12 7.13 2.22
CA SER A 136 8.52 7.51 2.21
C SER A 136 9.38 6.27 2.00
N ALA A 137 10.39 6.38 1.14
CA ALA A 137 11.36 5.33 0.86
C ALA A 137 12.34 5.08 2.01
N THR A 138 12.44 6.00 2.98
CA THR A 138 13.43 5.95 4.07
C THR A 138 12.85 6.44 5.40
N ARG A 139 13.47 6.03 6.50
CA ARG A 139 13.20 6.57 7.85
C ARG A 139 14.23 7.63 8.27
N SER A 140 15.25 7.87 7.45
CA SER A 140 16.30 8.85 7.74
C SER A 140 15.81 10.24 7.36
N VAL A 141 15.57 11.08 8.36
CA VAL A 141 15.17 12.48 8.20
C VAL A 141 16.16 13.40 8.92
N ASP A 142 16.28 14.63 8.44
CA ASP A 142 17.09 15.70 9.05
C ASP A 142 16.19 16.90 9.38
N PRO A 143 15.47 16.87 10.52
CA PRO A 143 14.52 17.92 10.85
C PRO A 143 15.17 19.27 11.14
N ASN A 144 14.49 20.34 10.77
CA ASN A 144 14.92 21.71 11.03
C ASN A 144 14.69 22.13 12.50
N GLU A 145 14.98 23.41 12.82
CA GLU A 145 14.84 23.96 14.17
C GLU A 145 13.41 23.95 14.77
N GLU A 146 12.38 23.73 13.95
CA GLU A 146 10.99 23.64 14.42
C GLU A 146 10.68 22.32 15.14
N THR A 147 11.59 21.35 15.04
CA THR A 147 11.44 20.02 15.65
C THR A 147 12.47 19.78 16.74
N ASP A 148 12.00 19.44 17.94
CA ASP A 148 12.88 19.03 19.06
C ASP A 148 13.22 17.53 19.02
N GLN A 149 12.24 16.71 18.62
CA GLN A 149 12.30 15.25 18.63
C GLN A 149 11.45 14.70 17.49
N PHE A 150 11.87 13.58 16.89
CA PHE A 150 11.06 12.87 15.90
C PHE A 150 11.06 11.37 16.19
N GLU A 151 9.97 10.70 15.82
CA GLU A 151 9.83 9.25 15.98
C GLU A 151 9.02 8.66 14.83
N TRP A 152 9.39 7.44 14.42
CA TRP A 152 8.57 6.58 13.57
C TRP A 152 7.77 5.63 14.44
N VAL A 153 6.45 5.80 14.48
CA VAL A 153 5.56 5.06 15.38
C VAL A 153 4.28 4.60 14.68
N ALA A 154 3.57 3.65 15.29
CA ALA A 154 2.20 3.35 14.87
C ALA A 154 1.36 4.64 14.89
N PRO A 155 0.55 4.93 13.86
CA PRO A 155 -0.35 6.08 13.82
C PRO A 155 -1.25 6.20 15.04
N THR A 156 -1.65 5.08 15.62
CA THR A 156 -2.46 5.00 16.85
C THR A 156 -1.79 5.65 18.07
N ALA A 157 -0.47 5.90 18.04
CA ALA A 157 0.22 6.70 19.05
C ALA A 157 -0.33 8.12 19.17
N ILE A 158 -0.92 8.68 18.09
CA ILE A 158 -1.60 9.98 18.09
C ILE A 158 -2.71 10.02 19.17
N LEU A 159 -3.46 8.93 19.36
CA LEU A 159 -4.57 8.86 20.31
C LEU A 159 -4.14 9.05 21.78
N ARG A 160 -2.87 8.75 22.08
CA ARG A 160 -2.34 8.68 23.46
C ARG A 160 -1.28 9.73 23.75
N ARG A 161 -0.96 10.57 22.76
CA ARG A 161 0.03 11.64 22.87
C ARG A 161 -0.66 12.99 22.98
N LYS A 162 0.06 13.95 23.56
CA LYS A 162 -0.32 15.36 23.49
C LYS A 162 0.01 15.88 22.10
N THR A 163 -1.00 16.04 21.24
CA THR A 163 -0.82 16.40 19.81
C THR A 163 -1.37 17.79 19.50
N VAL A 164 -1.01 18.33 18.34
CA VAL A 164 -1.74 19.46 17.75
C VAL A 164 -3.24 19.12 17.61
N PRO A 165 -4.14 20.12 17.61
CA PRO A 165 -5.58 19.88 17.55
C PRO A 165 -5.98 19.02 16.35
N ASP A 166 -6.92 18.10 16.58
CA ASP A 166 -7.51 17.24 15.55
C ASP A 166 -6.53 16.41 14.71
N LEU A 167 -5.29 16.15 15.19
CA LEU A 167 -4.30 15.36 14.43
C LEU A 167 -4.81 13.96 14.06
N TRP A 168 -5.51 13.26 14.95
CA TRP A 168 -6.11 11.96 14.62
C TRP A 168 -7.18 12.11 13.54
N ARG A 169 -8.03 13.15 13.64
CA ARG A 169 -9.05 13.42 12.61
C ARG A 169 -8.42 13.69 11.26
N SER A 170 -7.26 14.35 11.20
CA SER A 170 -6.48 14.50 9.96
C SER A 170 -6.00 13.16 9.42
N TYR A 171 -5.42 12.30 10.26
CA TYR A 171 -4.97 10.97 9.84
C TYR A 171 -6.14 10.07 9.39
N ASP A 172 -7.28 10.13 10.09
CA ASP A 172 -8.51 9.39 9.78
C ASP A 172 -9.04 9.69 8.36
N ARG A 173 -8.77 10.89 7.82
CA ARG A 173 -9.13 11.22 6.42
C ARG A 173 -8.28 10.52 5.37
N VAL A 174 -7.12 10.00 5.74
CA VAL A 174 -6.13 9.48 4.78
C VAL A 174 -5.75 8.02 5.04
N ARG A 175 -6.02 7.49 6.23
CA ARG A 175 -5.75 6.08 6.59
C ARG A 175 -6.53 5.10 5.70
N PRO A 176 -6.06 3.86 5.52
CA PRO A 176 -6.82 2.86 4.79
C PRO A 176 -8.14 2.52 5.51
N THR A 177 -9.12 2.10 4.71
CA THR A 177 -10.42 1.55 5.14
C THR A 177 -10.70 0.24 4.39
N ILE A 178 -11.71 -0.53 4.81
CA ILE A 178 -12.16 -1.74 4.11
C ILE A 178 -12.48 -1.42 2.64
N GLU A 179 -13.22 -0.34 2.39
CA GLU A 179 -13.61 0.06 1.04
C GLU A 179 -12.39 0.34 0.17
N THR A 180 -11.35 0.94 0.75
CA THR A 180 -10.13 1.24 -0.01
C THR A 180 -9.31 -0.01 -0.30
N VAL A 181 -9.32 -1.01 0.60
CA VAL A 181 -8.71 -2.32 0.34
C VAL A 181 -9.50 -3.08 -0.74
N ALA A 182 -10.83 -3.03 -0.69
CA ALA A 182 -11.73 -3.72 -1.61
C ALA A 182 -11.81 -3.06 -3.01
N ALA A 183 -11.52 -1.77 -3.14
CA ALA A 183 -11.60 -1.05 -4.41
C ALA A 183 -10.27 -0.92 -5.16
N ASP A 184 -9.13 -1.07 -4.49
CA ASP A 184 -7.80 -0.88 -5.07
C ASP A 184 -7.36 -2.05 -5.96
N ALA A 185 -7.41 -1.84 -7.28
CA ALA A 185 -7.00 -2.79 -8.31
C ALA A 185 -5.64 -2.46 -8.95
N ASP A 186 -4.94 -1.47 -8.38
CA ASP A 186 -3.68 -0.93 -8.92
C ASP A 186 -2.46 -1.50 -8.18
N HIS A 187 -2.65 -1.90 -6.92
CA HIS A 187 -1.61 -2.45 -6.07
C HIS A 187 -1.67 -3.98 -5.95
N GLY A 188 -0.51 -4.59 -5.72
CA GLY A 188 -0.40 -6.04 -5.53
C GLY A 188 -0.84 -6.51 -4.15
N SER A 189 -1.12 -7.81 -4.04
CA SER A 189 -1.63 -8.49 -2.83
C SER A 189 -0.79 -8.26 -1.54
N ALA A 190 0.54 -8.15 -1.66
CA ALA A 190 1.40 -7.84 -0.52
C ALA A 190 1.13 -6.44 0.06
N TRP A 191 0.88 -5.44 -0.79
CA TRP A 191 0.57 -4.08 -0.37
C TRP A 191 -0.81 -4.00 0.29
N LEU A 192 -1.82 -4.63 -0.32
CA LEU A 192 -3.20 -4.62 0.18
C LEU A 192 -3.33 -5.32 1.54
N SER A 193 -2.62 -6.42 1.74
CA SER A 193 -2.65 -7.12 3.03
C SER A 193 -2.03 -6.30 4.18
N LEU A 194 -1.03 -5.45 3.91
CA LEU A 194 -0.52 -4.51 4.91
C LEU A 194 -1.55 -3.43 5.23
N ARG A 195 -2.31 -2.94 4.24
CA ARG A 195 -3.42 -2.01 4.48
C ARG A 195 -4.54 -2.65 5.31
N ALA A 196 -4.86 -3.92 5.08
CA ALA A 196 -5.83 -4.65 5.89
C ALA A 196 -5.40 -4.73 7.37
N LEU A 197 -4.11 -5.00 7.63
CA LEU A 197 -3.57 -4.95 9.00
C LEU A 197 -3.61 -3.54 9.61
N GLU A 198 -3.35 -2.49 8.82
CA GLU A 198 -3.47 -1.11 9.28
C GLU A 198 -4.91 -0.74 9.64
N VAL A 199 -5.90 -1.17 8.86
CA VAL A 199 -7.33 -1.01 9.20
C VAL A 199 -7.63 -1.70 10.53
N LEU A 200 -7.22 -2.96 10.67
CA LEU A 200 -7.46 -3.74 11.89
C LEU A 200 -6.82 -3.08 13.12
N ARG A 201 -5.58 -2.61 12.99
CA ARG A 201 -4.84 -1.88 14.03
C ARG A 201 -5.56 -0.59 14.43
N ASP A 202 -5.94 0.23 13.45
CA ASP A 202 -6.49 1.57 13.71
C ASP A 202 -7.89 1.47 14.33
N GLU A 203 -8.73 0.54 13.87
CA GLU A 203 -10.05 0.28 14.48
C GLU A 203 -9.93 -0.34 15.88
N ALA A 204 -8.97 -1.25 16.09
CA ALA A 204 -8.71 -1.81 17.42
C ALA A 204 -8.26 -0.74 18.42
N ALA A 205 -7.40 0.20 18.00
CA ALA A 205 -6.99 1.31 18.83
C ALA A 205 -8.16 2.26 19.16
N LEU A 206 -8.99 2.59 18.17
CA LEU A 206 -10.20 3.38 18.39
C LEU A 206 -11.16 2.71 19.37
N ALA A 207 -11.34 1.39 19.27
CA ALA A 207 -12.15 0.62 20.21
C ALA A 207 -11.55 0.60 21.62
N ALA A 208 -10.22 0.58 21.75
CA ALA A 208 -9.53 0.62 23.03
C ALA A 208 -9.75 1.96 23.77
N GLU A 209 -9.84 3.07 23.05
CA GLU A 209 -10.03 4.41 23.63
C GLU A 209 -11.51 4.74 23.98
N ARG A 210 -12.47 3.92 23.52
CA ARG A 210 -13.89 4.12 23.87
C ARG A 210 -14.12 3.75 25.34
N ALA A 211 -14.86 4.60 26.05
CA ALA A 211 -15.20 4.39 27.46
C ALA A 211 -16.19 3.23 27.69
N ASP A 212 -16.89 2.77 26.65
CA ASP A 212 -17.81 1.64 26.70
C ASP A 212 -17.20 0.45 25.95
N HIS A 213 -16.64 -0.50 26.71
CA HIS A 213 -16.00 -1.70 26.18
C HIS A 213 -17.01 -2.83 25.89
N VAL A 214 -18.31 -2.58 26.08
CA VAL A 214 -19.33 -3.58 25.80
C VAL A 214 -19.34 -3.87 24.29
N ASP A 215 -19.16 -5.14 23.94
CA ASP A 215 -19.15 -5.68 22.57
C ASP A 215 -18.01 -5.24 21.63
N SER A 216 -16.97 -4.55 22.13
CA SER A 216 -15.85 -4.10 21.28
C SER A 216 -15.15 -5.26 20.55
N TRP A 217 -14.92 -6.39 21.24
CA TRP A 217 -14.32 -7.57 20.61
C TRP A 217 -15.19 -8.12 19.47
N SER A 218 -16.50 -8.24 19.69
CA SER A 218 -17.43 -8.72 18.65
C SER A 218 -17.45 -7.82 17.42
N GLN A 219 -17.35 -6.50 17.61
CA GLN A 219 -17.26 -5.54 16.49
C GLN A 219 -15.96 -5.72 15.71
N LEU A 220 -14.85 -5.96 16.39
CA LEU A 220 -13.54 -6.22 15.76
C LEU A 220 -13.52 -7.57 15.03
N THR A 221 -14.19 -8.60 15.57
CA THR A 221 -14.43 -9.88 14.87
C THR A 221 -15.23 -9.67 13.59
N THR A 222 -16.30 -8.86 13.62
CA THR A 222 -17.05 -8.51 12.40
C THR A 222 -16.18 -7.76 11.40
N LEU A 223 -15.44 -6.74 11.85
CA LEU A 223 -14.50 -6.01 11.00
C LEU A 223 -13.47 -6.93 10.34
N ALA A 224 -12.93 -7.89 11.08
CA ALA A 224 -11.98 -8.87 10.56
C ALA A 224 -12.61 -9.70 9.44
N ARG A 225 -13.85 -10.19 9.61
CA ARG A 225 -14.59 -10.90 8.56
C ARG A 225 -14.81 -10.03 7.31
N ASP A 226 -15.21 -8.78 7.50
CA ASP A 226 -15.38 -7.84 6.38
C ASP A 226 -14.06 -7.61 5.61
N LEU A 227 -12.90 -7.63 6.30
CA LEU A 227 -11.58 -7.58 5.67
C LEU A 227 -11.23 -8.88 4.93
N LEU A 228 -11.62 -10.05 5.44
CA LEU A 228 -11.45 -11.33 4.73
C LEU A 228 -12.23 -11.35 3.41
N ASP A 229 -13.44 -10.77 3.42
CA ASP A 229 -14.32 -10.68 2.24
C ASP A 229 -13.94 -9.56 1.27
N ALA A 230 -13.07 -8.63 1.67
CA ALA A 230 -12.68 -7.49 0.82
C ALA A 230 -11.90 -7.91 -0.44
N ARG A 231 -11.09 -8.97 -0.33
CA ARG A 231 -10.22 -9.50 -1.41
C ARG A 231 -10.10 -11.04 -1.35
N PRO A 232 -11.18 -11.79 -1.64
CA PRO A 232 -11.24 -13.23 -1.43
C PRO A 232 -10.24 -14.04 -2.29
N SER A 233 -9.80 -13.49 -3.42
CA SER A 233 -8.77 -14.08 -4.29
C SER A 233 -7.35 -14.01 -3.71
N MET A 234 -7.11 -13.14 -2.71
CA MET A 234 -5.79 -12.85 -2.15
C MET A 234 -5.59 -13.54 -0.80
N ALA A 235 -5.04 -14.76 -0.82
CA ALA A 235 -4.80 -15.55 0.39
C ALA A 235 -3.99 -14.81 1.47
N VAL A 236 -3.05 -13.95 1.04
CA VAL A 236 -2.21 -13.15 1.94
C VAL A 236 -2.99 -12.16 2.81
N VAL A 237 -4.10 -11.60 2.33
CA VAL A 237 -4.97 -10.74 3.13
C VAL A 237 -5.58 -11.57 4.26
N ALA A 238 -6.17 -12.71 3.90
CA ALA A 238 -6.81 -13.60 4.86
C ALA A 238 -5.83 -14.14 5.91
N ASN A 239 -4.68 -14.66 5.46
CA ASN A 239 -3.69 -15.26 6.34
C ASN A 239 -3.09 -14.27 7.34
N ARG A 240 -2.81 -13.03 6.91
CA ARG A 240 -2.28 -11.98 7.78
C ARG A 240 -3.32 -11.48 8.79
N VAL A 241 -4.57 -11.29 8.37
CA VAL A 241 -5.68 -10.94 9.28
C VAL A 241 -5.92 -12.06 10.30
N ASN A 242 -6.00 -13.31 9.84
CA ASN A 242 -6.22 -14.48 10.70
C ASN A 242 -5.11 -14.62 11.75
N ARG A 243 -3.84 -14.44 11.36
CA ARG A 243 -2.71 -14.43 12.29
C ARG A 243 -2.87 -13.37 13.39
N ALA A 244 -3.26 -12.15 13.04
CA ALA A 244 -3.43 -11.07 14.00
C ALA A 244 -4.60 -11.36 14.97
N MET A 245 -5.71 -11.90 14.45
CA MET A 245 -6.88 -12.28 15.24
C MET A 245 -6.56 -13.45 16.18
N ASP A 246 -5.89 -14.50 15.71
CA ASP A 246 -5.46 -15.65 16.51
C ASP A 246 -4.50 -15.22 17.63
N ALA A 247 -3.49 -14.40 17.32
CA ALA A 247 -2.54 -13.88 18.31
C ALA A 247 -3.23 -13.05 19.41
N ALA A 248 -4.35 -12.40 19.09
CA ALA A 248 -5.13 -11.62 20.05
C ALA A 248 -6.26 -12.42 20.73
N ALA A 249 -6.57 -13.64 20.27
CA ALA A 249 -7.77 -14.38 20.67
C ALA A 249 -7.79 -14.77 22.15
N GLU A 250 -6.64 -15.12 22.74
CA GLU A 250 -6.56 -15.48 24.17
C GLU A 250 -6.97 -14.31 25.08
N ALA A 251 -6.50 -13.10 24.75
CA ALA A 251 -6.83 -11.90 25.49
C ALA A 251 -8.23 -11.36 25.13
N ALA A 252 -8.63 -11.51 23.86
CA ALA A 252 -9.87 -10.98 23.30
C ALA A 252 -10.10 -9.49 23.63
N THR A 253 -9.05 -8.68 23.53
CA THR A 253 -9.11 -7.24 23.82
C THR A 253 -8.69 -6.40 22.61
N PRO A 254 -9.25 -5.18 22.46
CA PRO A 254 -8.82 -4.25 21.41
C PRO A 254 -7.31 -3.92 21.48
N ALA A 255 -6.75 -3.74 22.68
CA ALA A 255 -5.32 -3.45 22.84
C ALA A 255 -4.41 -4.61 22.39
N ALA A 256 -4.82 -5.86 22.64
CA ALA A 256 -4.09 -7.03 22.14
C ALA A 256 -4.12 -7.10 20.61
N LEU A 257 -5.27 -6.81 19.99
CA LEU A 257 -5.41 -6.81 18.55
C LEU A 257 -4.64 -5.68 17.87
N GLU A 258 -4.64 -4.48 18.46
CA GLU A 258 -3.81 -3.36 17.98
C GLU A 258 -2.33 -3.75 17.93
N ALA A 259 -1.82 -4.35 19.02
CA ALA A 259 -0.43 -4.80 19.09
C ALA A 259 -0.15 -5.91 18.07
N ALA A 260 -1.00 -6.94 18.00
CA ALA A 260 -0.85 -8.06 17.07
C ALA A 260 -0.89 -7.63 15.61
N ALA A 261 -1.78 -6.70 15.25
CA ALA A 261 -1.86 -6.15 13.90
C ALA A 261 -0.62 -5.33 13.54
N PHE A 262 -0.10 -4.50 14.46
CA PHE A 262 1.13 -3.75 14.24
C PHE A 262 2.36 -4.67 14.09
N GLU A 263 2.55 -5.62 15.02
CA GLU A 263 3.63 -6.62 14.93
C GLU A 263 3.52 -7.47 13.66
N GLY A 264 2.28 -7.80 13.25
CA GLY A 264 1.98 -8.50 12.01
C GLY A 264 2.50 -7.76 10.77
N THR A 265 2.45 -6.42 10.75
CA THR A 265 3.01 -5.65 9.62
C THR A 265 4.54 -5.79 9.53
N GLU A 266 5.25 -5.80 10.66
CA GLU A 266 6.71 -5.95 10.68
C GLU A 266 7.13 -7.37 10.28
N LEU A 267 6.44 -8.39 10.82
CA LEU A 267 6.67 -9.80 10.47
C LEU A 267 6.44 -10.06 8.97
N SER A 268 5.38 -9.49 8.42
CA SER A 268 5.03 -9.59 7.01
C SER A 268 6.15 -9.08 6.09
N LYS A 269 6.77 -7.95 6.44
CA LYS A 269 7.87 -7.36 5.67
C LYS A 269 9.15 -8.16 5.81
N ALA A 270 9.45 -8.64 7.01
CA ALA A 270 10.60 -9.51 7.24
C ALA A 270 10.47 -10.77 6.37
N ALA A 271 9.29 -11.38 6.30
CA ALA A 271 9.03 -12.53 5.44
C ALA A 271 9.24 -12.21 3.95
N ASP A 272 8.72 -11.08 3.45
CA ASP A 272 8.95 -10.66 2.07
C ASP A 272 10.45 -10.41 1.79
N ALA A 273 11.17 -9.77 2.73
CA ALA A 273 12.60 -9.52 2.60
C ALA A 273 13.43 -10.82 2.64
N ASP A 274 13.10 -11.76 3.51
CA ASP A 274 13.80 -13.03 3.64
C ASP A 274 13.54 -13.95 2.44
N ALA A 275 12.29 -14.02 1.95
CA ALA A 275 11.95 -14.72 0.72
C ALA A 275 12.75 -14.20 -0.48
N ALA A 276 12.87 -12.87 -0.60
CA ALA A 276 13.70 -12.25 -1.63
C ALA A 276 15.19 -12.59 -1.49
N ALA A 277 15.71 -12.68 -0.26
CA ALA A 277 17.10 -13.07 -0.01
C ALA A 277 17.36 -14.54 -0.40
N PHE A 278 16.49 -15.47 0.01
CA PHE A 278 16.59 -16.87 -0.38
C PHE A 278 16.45 -17.11 -1.89
N ALA A 279 15.65 -16.28 -2.56
CA ALA A 279 15.51 -16.31 -4.01
C ALA A 279 16.75 -15.78 -4.70
N ALA A 280 17.37 -14.71 -4.21
CA ALA A 280 18.58 -14.14 -4.79
C ALA A 280 19.72 -15.18 -4.89
N ASP A 281 19.87 -16.05 -3.89
CA ASP A 281 20.85 -17.15 -3.90
C ASP A 281 20.62 -18.21 -5.01
N ARG A 282 19.46 -18.20 -5.66
CA ARG A 282 19.05 -19.14 -6.72
C ARG A 282 18.95 -18.50 -8.10
N VAL A 283 19.01 -17.17 -8.18
CA VAL A 283 18.90 -16.43 -9.44
C VAL A 283 20.17 -16.66 -10.27
N PRO A 284 20.07 -17.22 -11.49
CA PRO A 284 21.21 -17.33 -12.39
C PRO A 284 21.53 -15.98 -13.06
N ASP A 285 22.67 -15.91 -13.76
CA ASP A 285 23.14 -14.69 -14.44
C ASP A 285 22.18 -14.15 -15.52
N ARG A 286 21.25 -14.98 -16.01
CA ARG A 286 20.27 -14.61 -17.02
C ARG A 286 18.90 -15.11 -16.61
N ILE A 287 17.96 -14.19 -16.41
CA ILE A 287 16.59 -14.53 -16.01
C ILE A 287 15.55 -13.90 -16.91
N ALA A 288 14.33 -14.44 -16.83
CA ALA A 288 13.13 -13.80 -17.32
C ALA A 288 12.12 -13.58 -16.19
N THR A 289 11.34 -12.51 -16.27
CA THR A 289 10.26 -12.21 -15.33
C THR A 289 9.09 -11.54 -16.05
N LEU A 290 7.97 -11.43 -15.36
CA LEU A 290 6.77 -10.72 -15.82
C LEU A 290 6.04 -10.09 -14.64
N SER A 291 5.15 -9.16 -14.98
CA SER A 291 4.34 -8.37 -14.07
C SER A 291 5.20 -7.55 -13.09
N ARG A 292 4.60 -7.21 -11.95
CA ARG A 292 5.21 -6.44 -10.88
C ARG A 292 5.10 -7.20 -9.57
N SER A 293 6.23 -7.70 -9.09
CA SER A 293 6.37 -8.29 -7.77
C SER A 293 7.50 -7.59 -7.02
N GLY A 294 7.19 -6.96 -5.89
CA GLY A 294 8.19 -6.31 -5.04
C GLY A 294 9.22 -7.29 -4.50
N THR A 295 8.79 -8.50 -4.15
CA THR A 295 9.66 -9.58 -3.66
C THR A 295 10.61 -10.06 -4.76
N VAL A 296 10.13 -10.24 -6.00
CA VAL A 296 10.98 -10.59 -7.15
C VAL A 296 11.94 -9.45 -7.47
N ALA A 297 11.47 -8.21 -7.57
CA ALA A 297 12.34 -7.07 -7.86
C ALA A 297 13.47 -6.95 -6.82
N THR A 298 13.15 -7.14 -5.53
CA THR A 298 14.14 -7.14 -4.44
C THR A 298 15.12 -8.31 -4.56
N ALA A 299 14.67 -9.51 -4.96
CA ALA A 299 15.54 -10.66 -5.20
C ALA A 299 16.50 -10.39 -6.35
N VAL A 300 16.01 -9.84 -7.46
CA VAL A 300 16.80 -9.51 -8.64
C VAL A 300 17.80 -8.40 -8.35
N GLU A 301 17.40 -7.33 -7.64
CA GLU A 301 18.30 -6.26 -7.21
C GLU A 301 19.44 -6.76 -6.32
N ARG A 302 19.18 -7.79 -5.50
CA ARG A 302 20.21 -8.39 -4.64
C ARG A 302 21.12 -9.36 -5.37
N ALA A 303 20.57 -10.12 -6.32
CA ALA A 303 21.33 -11.06 -7.13
C ALA A 303 22.19 -10.37 -8.19
N ASP A 304 21.72 -9.22 -8.70
CA ASP A 304 22.35 -8.41 -9.75
C ASP A 304 22.79 -9.26 -10.97
N PRO A 305 21.83 -9.94 -11.65
CA PRO A 305 22.15 -10.82 -12.77
C PRO A 305 22.69 -10.03 -13.97
N GLU A 306 23.45 -10.68 -14.86
CA GLU A 306 23.96 -10.03 -16.08
C GLU A 306 22.86 -9.53 -17.03
N ALA A 307 21.72 -10.24 -17.11
CA ALA A 307 20.61 -9.85 -17.98
C ALA A 307 19.24 -10.25 -17.44
N VAL A 308 18.25 -9.38 -17.66
CA VAL A 308 16.85 -9.61 -17.31
C VAL A 308 15.96 -9.39 -18.52
N LEU A 309 15.23 -10.42 -18.91
CA LEU A 309 14.15 -10.32 -19.89
C LEU A 309 12.83 -10.04 -19.15
N VAL A 310 12.12 -8.98 -19.51
CA VAL A 310 10.87 -8.59 -18.85
C VAL A 310 9.73 -8.57 -19.85
N ALA A 311 8.65 -9.28 -19.58
CA ALA A 311 7.42 -9.19 -20.37
C ALA A 311 6.61 -7.96 -19.98
N GLU A 312 6.06 -7.22 -20.96
CA GLU A 312 5.32 -5.98 -20.69
C GLU A 312 4.10 -6.18 -19.79
N SER A 313 3.46 -7.35 -19.82
CA SER A 313 2.34 -7.76 -18.96
C SER A 313 1.03 -7.04 -19.24
N ARG A 314 0.44 -7.28 -20.42
CA ARG A 314 -0.89 -6.74 -20.76
C ARG A 314 -2.00 -7.32 -19.85
N PRO A 315 -3.13 -6.60 -19.70
CA PRO A 315 -3.42 -5.27 -20.27
C PRO A 315 -2.74 -4.12 -19.51
N GLY A 316 -2.42 -4.29 -18.22
CA GLY A 316 -1.95 -3.24 -17.30
C GLY A 316 -0.54 -2.71 -17.57
N ARG A 317 0.28 -3.44 -18.33
CA ARG A 317 1.65 -3.09 -18.70
C ARG A 317 2.58 -2.93 -17.49
N GLU A 318 2.31 -3.66 -16.41
CA GLU A 318 3.03 -3.54 -15.14
C GLU A 318 4.53 -3.87 -15.27
N GLY A 319 4.89 -4.73 -16.23
CA GLY A 319 6.28 -5.11 -16.50
C GLY A 319 7.14 -3.97 -17.04
N VAL A 320 6.54 -2.92 -17.61
CA VAL A 320 7.30 -1.72 -18.03
C VAL A 320 7.96 -1.05 -16.83
N GLY A 321 7.18 -0.82 -15.76
CA GLY A 321 7.72 -0.23 -14.53
C GLY A 321 8.73 -1.14 -13.83
N THR A 322 8.54 -2.46 -13.90
CA THR A 322 9.53 -3.43 -13.42
C THR A 322 10.84 -3.30 -14.20
N ALA A 323 10.78 -3.19 -15.54
CA ALA A 323 11.97 -3.03 -16.37
C ALA A 323 12.71 -1.71 -16.08
N GLU A 324 11.98 -0.60 -15.95
CA GLU A 324 12.55 0.71 -15.59
C GLU A 324 13.27 0.66 -14.23
N ARG A 325 12.59 0.11 -13.20
CA ARG A 325 13.15 -0.06 -11.86
C ARG A 325 14.45 -0.87 -11.87
N LEU A 326 14.45 -2.00 -12.58
CA LEU A 326 15.64 -2.86 -12.65
C LEU A 326 16.78 -2.20 -13.42
N ALA A 327 16.48 -1.48 -14.51
CA ALA A 327 17.50 -0.74 -15.27
C ALA A 327 18.12 0.41 -14.47
N GLU A 328 17.39 0.98 -13.51
CA GLU A 328 17.89 2.03 -12.62
C GLU A 328 18.71 1.47 -11.44
N ARG A 329 18.32 0.31 -10.90
CA ARG A 329 18.81 -0.20 -9.61
C ARG A 329 19.79 -1.37 -9.71
N THR A 330 20.10 -1.84 -10.92
CA THR A 330 21.00 -2.99 -11.17
C THR A 330 21.94 -2.68 -12.33
N ASP A 331 23.03 -3.43 -12.45
CA ASP A 331 23.94 -3.35 -13.59
C ASP A 331 23.48 -4.27 -14.77
N ALA A 332 22.33 -4.92 -14.63
CA ALA A 332 21.80 -5.87 -15.58
C ALA A 332 21.47 -5.24 -16.94
N THR A 333 21.71 -6.00 -18.02
CA THR A 333 21.14 -5.68 -19.33
C THR A 333 19.65 -6.02 -19.34
N VAL A 334 18.80 -5.02 -19.12
CA VAL A 334 17.34 -5.18 -19.11
C VAL A 334 16.77 -5.10 -20.53
N THR A 335 16.01 -6.12 -20.93
CA THR A 335 15.30 -6.18 -22.21
C THR A 335 13.80 -6.31 -21.98
N LEU A 336 13.02 -5.32 -22.38
CA LEU A 336 11.56 -5.38 -22.39
C LEU A 336 11.06 -6.06 -23.68
N THR A 337 10.10 -6.99 -23.56
CA THR A 337 9.48 -7.69 -24.69
C THR A 337 7.95 -7.72 -24.55
N THR A 338 7.25 -7.94 -25.66
CA THR A 338 5.80 -8.20 -25.61
C THR A 338 5.53 -9.59 -25.03
N ASP A 339 4.36 -9.76 -24.42
CA ASP A 339 3.95 -11.05 -23.85
C ASP A 339 3.95 -12.17 -24.91
N ALA A 340 3.48 -11.85 -26.11
CA ALA A 340 3.45 -12.79 -27.24
C ALA A 340 4.83 -13.20 -27.75
N ALA A 341 5.85 -12.35 -27.58
CA ALA A 341 7.22 -12.65 -27.98
C ALA A 341 8.01 -13.38 -26.88
N LEU A 342 7.53 -13.37 -25.63
CA LEU A 342 8.25 -13.94 -24.48
C LEU A 342 8.70 -15.39 -24.74
N ALA A 343 7.84 -16.23 -25.32
CA ALA A 343 8.16 -17.62 -25.62
C ALA A 343 9.36 -17.78 -26.57
N ASP A 344 9.35 -17.04 -27.69
CA ASP A 344 10.45 -17.04 -28.66
C ASP A 344 11.73 -16.48 -28.02
N ARG A 345 11.60 -15.44 -27.20
CA ARG A 345 12.74 -14.86 -26.49
C ARG A 345 13.34 -15.83 -25.47
N LEU A 346 12.53 -16.57 -24.71
CA LEU A 346 13.01 -17.60 -23.78
C LEU A 346 13.83 -18.67 -24.52
N ALA A 347 13.35 -19.16 -25.67
CA ALA A 347 14.07 -20.16 -26.46
C ALA A 347 15.33 -19.60 -27.16
N ALA A 348 15.33 -18.32 -27.53
CA ALA A 348 16.41 -17.67 -28.26
C ALA A 348 17.48 -17.03 -27.36
N THR A 349 17.26 -16.96 -26.05
CA THR A 349 18.18 -16.38 -25.09
C THR A 349 18.62 -17.44 -24.10
N ASP A 350 19.89 -17.42 -23.66
CA ASP A 350 20.42 -18.37 -22.67
C ASP A 350 19.88 -18.05 -21.24
N VAL A 351 18.55 -17.90 -21.10
CA VAL A 351 17.87 -17.68 -19.81
C VAL A 351 17.95 -18.97 -19.00
N GLY A 352 18.48 -18.87 -17.78
CA GLY A 352 18.60 -20.00 -16.87
C GLY A 352 17.35 -20.22 -16.01
N ALA A 353 16.58 -19.16 -15.72
CA ALA A 353 15.36 -19.26 -14.94
C ALA A 353 14.30 -18.22 -15.33
N VAL A 354 13.03 -18.63 -15.27
CA VAL A 354 11.86 -17.76 -15.15
C VAL A 354 11.60 -17.53 -13.67
N VAL A 355 11.63 -16.27 -13.23
CA VAL A 355 11.42 -15.88 -11.82
C VAL A 355 10.18 -15.00 -11.74
N VAL A 356 9.15 -15.46 -11.06
CA VAL A 356 7.84 -14.79 -10.97
C VAL A 356 7.37 -14.67 -9.53
N GLY A 357 6.44 -13.75 -9.29
CA GLY A 357 5.72 -13.68 -8.02
C GLY A 357 4.59 -14.72 -7.95
N ALA A 358 3.82 -14.64 -6.88
CA ALA A 358 2.50 -15.24 -6.79
C ALA A 358 1.55 -14.25 -6.13
N ASP A 359 0.26 -14.35 -6.43
CA ASP A 359 -0.80 -13.73 -5.64
C ASP A 359 -1.34 -14.71 -4.60
N THR A 360 -1.55 -15.96 -5.03
CA THR A 360 -1.95 -17.07 -4.17
C THR A 360 -1.24 -18.36 -4.62
N VAL A 361 -0.70 -19.11 -3.66
CA VAL A 361 -0.24 -20.49 -3.85
C VAL A 361 -1.26 -21.41 -3.19
N LEU A 362 -1.82 -22.36 -3.93
CA LEU A 362 -2.82 -23.29 -3.43
C LEU A 362 -2.14 -24.46 -2.66
N PRO A 363 -2.85 -25.14 -1.74
CA PRO A 363 -2.30 -26.27 -1.00
C PRO A 363 -1.82 -27.44 -1.87
N ASP A 364 -2.36 -27.58 -3.08
CA ASP A 364 -1.95 -28.59 -4.05
C ASP A 364 -0.74 -28.16 -4.91
N GLY A 365 -0.18 -26.97 -4.67
CA GLY A 365 0.97 -26.42 -5.36
C GLY A 365 0.66 -25.64 -6.64
N ARG A 366 -0.60 -25.53 -7.05
CA ARG A 366 -0.98 -24.61 -8.13
C ARG A 366 -0.71 -23.17 -7.70
N VAL A 367 -0.28 -22.34 -8.64
CA VAL A 367 0.03 -20.93 -8.40
C VAL A 367 -0.88 -20.03 -9.21
N LEU A 368 -1.58 -19.13 -8.54
CA LEU A 368 -2.22 -17.98 -9.13
C LEU A 368 -1.22 -16.83 -9.20
N ASN A 369 -1.02 -16.31 -10.39
CA ASN A 369 -0.24 -15.11 -10.62
C ASN A 369 -0.74 -14.42 -11.90
N LYS A 370 -0.20 -13.24 -12.22
CA LYS A 370 -0.57 -12.48 -13.42
C LYS A 370 -0.67 -13.37 -14.66
N VAL A 371 -1.72 -13.17 -15.46
CA VAL A 371 -1.88 -13.83 -16.76
C VAL A 371 -0.60 -13.76 -17.60
N GLY A 372 -0.22 -14.89 -18.20
CA GLY A 372 1.05 -15.06 -18.89
C GLY A 372 2.06 -15.91 -18.09
N THR A 373 1.87 -16.04 -16.77
CA THR A 373 2.71 -16.91 -15.92
C THR A 373 2.65 -18.35 -16.37
N ARG A 374 1.45 -18.91 -16.57
CA ARG A 374 1.29 -20.28 -17.04
C ARG A 374 1.96 -20.51 -18.38
N ALA A 375 1.86 -19.53 -19.29
CA ALA A 375 2.48 -19.62 -20.61
C ALA A 375 4.01 -19.60 -20.52
N ALA A 376 4.57 -18.69 -19.72
CA ALA A 376 6.01 -18.62 -19.49
C ALA A 376 6.55 -19.91 -18.85
N ALA A 377 5.89 -20.43 -17.82
CA ALA A 377 6.28 -21.67 -17.14
C ALA A 377 6.19 -22.89 -18.08
N ALA A 378 5.17 -22.97 -18.93
CA ALA A 378 5.03 -24.06 -19.90
C ALA A 378 6.15 -24.07 -20.94
N VAL A 379 6.56 -22.89 -21.42
CA VAL A 379 7.69 -22.77 -22.35
C VAL A 379 9.00 -23.07 -21.63
N ALA A 380 9.19 -22.56 -20.41
CA ALA A 380 10.38 -22.84 -19.61
C ALA A 380 10.58 -24.36 -19.42
N ALA A 381 9.53 -25.08 -19.04
CA ALA A 381 9.56 -26.54 -18.91
C ALA A 381 9.89 -27.25 -20.24
N ALA A 382 9.40 -26.75 -21.37
CA ALA A 382 9.68 -27.32 -22.69
C ALA A 382 11.15 -27.12 -23.13
N GLU A 383 11.75 -26.00 -22.75
CA GLU A 383 13.13 -25.63 -23.08
C GLU A 383 14.15 -26.07 -22.00
N GLY A 384 13.69 -26.61 -20.88
CA GLY A 384 14.56 -27.01 -19.76
C GLY A 384 15.12 -25.83 -18.95
N ILE A 385 14.35 -24.74 -18.86
CA ILE A 385 14.62 -23.55 -18.05
C ILE A 385 13.89 -23.71 -16.72
N ASP A 386 14.57 -23.40 -15.61
CA ASP A 386 13.95 -23.48 -14.28
C ASP A 386 12.82 -22.44 -14.12
N CYS A 387 11.79 -22.76 -13.36
CA CYS A 387 10.69 -21.87 -13.02
C CYS A 387 10.58 -21.71 -11.50
N TYR A 388 10.94 -20.52 -11.01
CA TYR A 388 10.91 -20.17 -9.60
C TYR A 388 9.78 -19.19 -9.29
N VAL A 389 8.95 -19.56 -8.31
CA VAL A 389 7.91 -18.70 -7.75
C VAL A 389 8.44 -18.11 -6.44
N VAL A 390 8.48 -16.80 -6.31
CA VAL A 390 9.00 -16.10 -5.12
C VAL A 390 7.87 -15.38 -4.40
N ALA A 391 7.58 -15.80 -3.17
CA ALA A 391 6.51 -15.25 -2.35
C ALA A 391 6.75 -15.53 -0.86
N ALA A 392 6.31 -14.64 0.04
CA ALA A 392 6.21 -14.97 1.46
C ALA A 392 5.25 -16.16 1.67
N SER A 393 5.46 -16.96 2.71
CA SER A 393 4.62 -18.13 2.99
C SER A 393 3.17 -17.73 3.19
N ASP A 394 2.89 -16.50 3.66
CA ASP A 394 1.56 -15.92 3.79
C ASP A 394 0.73 -15.94 2.50
N LYS A 395 1.35 -16.10 1.32
CA LYS A 395 0.61 -16.26 0.05
C LYS A 395 0.06 -17.67 -0.16
N ILE A 396 0.40 -18.62 0.70
CA ILE A 396 -0.11 -20.01 0.64
C ILE A 396 -1.50 -20.06 1.27
N ALA A 397 -2.53 -20.37 0.48
CA ALA A 397 -3.91 -20.43 0.94
C ALA A 397 -4.11 -21.52 2.01
N ALA A 398 -4.93 -21.21 3.03
CA ALA A 398 -5.27 -22.14 4.11
C ALA A 398 -6.11 -23.34 3.64
N ALA A 399 -6.89 -23.18 2.58
CA ALA A 399 -7.73 -24.22 2.00
C ALA A 399 -7.59 -24.21 0.48
N GLU A 400 -7.97 -25.31 -0.17
CA GLU A 400 -8.16 -25.30 -1.61
C GLU A 400 -9.25 -24.27 -1.90
N ALA A 401 -8.95 -23.32 -2.80
CA ALA A 401 -9.89 -22.27 -3.20
C ALA A 401 -11.24 -22.91 -3.57
N HIS A 402 -12.19 -22.78 -2.66
CA HIS A 402 -13.61 -22.98 -2.93
C HIS A 402 -14.19 -21.59 -2.76
N VAL A 403 -14.31 -20.86 -3.86
CA VAL A 403 -15.04 -19.60 -3.86
C VAL A 403 -16.52 -19.95 -3.94
N ASP A 404 -17.27 -19.64 -2.89
CA ASP A 404 -18.73 -19.54 -2.98
C ASP A 404 -19.04 -18.48 -4.05
N GLY A 405 -19.52 -18.92 -5.23
CA GLY A 405 -19.78 -18.04 -6.37
C GLY A 405 -18.77 -18.09 -7.51
N ALA A 406 -17.79 -19.01 -7.50
CA ALA A 406 -17.02 -19.34 -8.71
C ALA A 406 -17.99 -19.66 -9.86
N ASP A 407 -17.73 -19.10 -11.04
CA ASP A 407 -18.51 -19.43 -12.23
C ASP A 407 -18.45 -20.96 -12.41
N PRO A 408 -19.58 -21.67 -12.52
CA PRO A 408 -19.59 -23.11 -12.82
C PRO A 408 -18.79 -23.51 -14.07
N ALA A 409 -18.45 -22.55 -14.93
CA ALA A 409 -17.55 -22.72 -16.07
C ALA A 409 -16.05 -22.80 -15.70
N GLU A 410 -15.65 -22.25 -14.55
CA GLU A 410 -14.28 -22.32 -14.00
C GLU A 410 -14.12 -23.68 -13.32
N ALA A 411 -13.74 -24.69 -14.11
CA ALA A 411 -13.67 -26.09 -13.68
C ALA A 411 -12.75 -26.37 -12.47
N ASP A 412 -11.93 -25.39 -12.09
CA ASP A 412 -10.95 -25.49 -11.01
C ASP A 412 -11.25 -24.64 -9.77
N GLY A 413 -12.40 -23.92 -9.74
CA GLY A 413 -12.95 -23.25 -8.56
C GLY A 413 -12.21 -21.99 -8.09
N VAL A 414 -11.29 -21.47 -8.92
CA VAL A 414 -10.40 -20.36 -8.59
C VAL A 414 -10.95 -19.05 -9.16
N ASP A 415 -11.09 -18.00 -8.33
CA ASP A 415 -11.36 -16.66 -8.83
C ASP A 415 -10.10 -16.04 -9.46
N ARG A 416 -10.19 -15.73 -10.76
CA ARG A 416 -9.12 -15.13 -11.57
C ARG A 416 -9.16 -13.61 -11.64
N GLU A 417 -10.14 -13.00 -10.99
CA GLU A 417 -10.39 -11.56 -10.92
C GLU A 417 -10.53 -10.92 -12.31
N GLU A 418 -11.77 -10.78 -12.80
CA GLU A 418 -12.05 -10.11 -14.07
C GLU A 418 -11.88 -8.59 -13.94
N ARG A 419 -11.11 -8.00 -14.86
CA ARG A 419 -10.92 -6.55 -14.97
C ARG A 419 -11.97 -5.93 -15.89
N ASP A 420 -12.02 -4.60 -15.87
CA ASP A 420 -12.89 -3.85 -16.78
C ASP A 420 -12.62 -4.26 -18.25
N PRO A 421 -13.64 -4.75 -18.98
CA PRO A 421 -13.54 -5.04 -20.41
C PRO A 421 -12.98 -3.91 -21.27
N VAL A 422 -13.21 -2.64 -20.88
CA VAL A 422 -12.73 -1.45 -21.61
C VAL A 422 -11.21 -1.40 -21.69
N GLU A 423 -10.49 -1.97 -20.73
CA GLU A 423 -9.01 -2.01 -20.79
C GLU A 423 -8.48 -2.83 -21.97
N LEU A 424 -9.27 -3.80 -22.44
CA LEU A 424 -8.94 -4.64 -23.59
C LEU A 424 -9.63 -4.17 -24.87
N TYR A 425 -10.88 -3.72 -24.79
CA TYR A 425 -11.67 -3.28 -25.93
C TYR A 425 -12.64 -2.14 -25.58
N ASP A 426 -12.38 -0.95 -26.12
CA ASP A 426 -13.17 0.29 -25.93
C ASP A 426 -14.04 0.64 -27.16
N GLY A 427 -14.16 -0.29 -28.12
CA GLY A 427 -14.89 -0.05 -29.37
C GLY A 427 -16.39 -0.28 -29.28
N ASP A 428 -17.13 0.26 -30.26
CA ASP A 428 -18.60 0.21 -30.30
C ASP A 428 -19.21 -1.15 -30.71
N ALA A 429 -18.40 -2.12 -31.14
CA ALA A 429 -18.93 -3.41 -31.58
C ALA A 429 -19.31 -4.29 -30.39
N SER A 430 -20.35 -5.10 -30.54
CA SER A 430 -20.75 -6.07 -29.52
C SER A 430 -19.80 -7.27 -29.54
N VAL A 431 -18.66 -7.13 -28.87
CA VAL A 431 -17.64 -8.16 -28.66
C VAL A 431 -17.71 -8.64 -27.22
N ALA A 432 -17.73 -9.96 -27.02
CA ALA A 432 -17.56 -10.53 -25.70
C ALA A 432 -16.08 -10.45 -25.29
N VAL A 433 -15.81 -9.88 -24.13
CA VAL A 433 -14.47 -9.65 -23.61
C VAL A 433 -14.28 -10.53 -22.38
N ALA A 434 -13.15 -11.23 -22.32
CA ALA A 434 -12.64 -11.88 -21.13
C ALA A 434 -11.30 -11.23 -20.80
N ASN A 435 -11.17 -10.68 -19.59
CA ASN A 435 -10.00 -9.92 -19.18
C ASN A 435 -9.55 -10.35 -17.76
N PRO A 436 -9.19 -11.63 -17.57
CA PRO A 436 -8.74 -12.11 -16.28
C PRO A 436 -7.42 -11.45 -15.88
N THR A 437 -7.29 -11.12 -14.60
CA THR A 437 -6.03 -10.60 -14.03
C THR A 437 -5.03 -11.73 -13.86
N PHE A 438 -5.49 -12.91 -13.45
CA PHE A 438 -4.64 -14.04 -13.10
C PHE A 438 -4.86 -15.26 -13.99
N ASP A 439 -3.81 -16.07 -14.12
CA ASP A 439 -3.90 -17.44 -14.58
C ASP A 439 -3.47 -18.42 -13.48
N VAL A 440 -3.73 -19.71 -13.71
CA VAL A 440 -3.37 -20.78 -12.79
C VAL A 440 -2.28 -21.62 -13.42
N THR A 441 -1.09 -21.59 -12.81
CA THR A 441 0.08 -22.37 -13.21
C THR A 441 0.09 -23.71 -12.46
N PRO A 442 0.08 -24.86 -13.17
CA PRO A 442 0.17 -26.18 -12.54
C PRO A 442 1.49 -26.40 -11.79
N PRO A 443 1.49 -27.19 -10.69
CA PRO A 443 2.69 -27.47 -9.90
C PRO A 443 3.80 -28.16 -10.70
N ASP A 444 3.45 -29.00 -11.68
CA ASP A 444 4.44 -29.72 -12.51
C ASP A 444 5.26 -28.80 -13.43
N LEU A 445 4.91 -27.51 -13.52
CA LEU A 445 5.66 -26.49 -14.27
C LEU A 445 6.49 -25.56 -13.36
N ILE A 446 6.56 -25.86 -12.06
CA ILE A 446 7.22 -25.02 -11.05
C ILE A 446 8.29 -25.86 -10.37
N ASP A 447 9.55 -25.43 -10.46
CA ASP A 447 10.68 -26.13 -9.86
C ASP A 447 10.79 -25.85 -8.35
N ALA A 448 10.42 -24.64 -7.91
CA ALA A 448 10.34 -24.31 -6.49
C ALA A 448 9.42 -23.11 -6.20
N VAL A 449 8.76 -23.17 -5.04
CA VAL A 449 8.18 -22.00 -4.37
C VAL A 449 9.16 -21.53 -3.30
N VAL A 450 9.83 -20.41 -3.53
CA VAL A 450 10.84 -19.83 -2.64
C VAL A 450 10.18 -18.83 -1.69
N THR A 451 10.28 -19.14 -0.40
CA THR A 451 9.70 -18.38 0.72
C THR A 451 10.78 -17.97 1.73
N GLU A 452 10.39 -17.25 2.78
CA GLU A 452 11.25 -17.00 3.94
C GLU A 452 11.61 -18.27 4.73
N ARG A 453 10.91 -19.38 4.47
CA ARG A 453 11.22 -20.71 5.00
C ARG A 453 12.15 -21.51 4.08
N GLY A 454 12.65 -20.88 3.03
CA GLY A 454 13.42 -21.51 1.95
C GLY A 454 12.53 -22.01 0.81
N ALA A 455 13.09 -22.88 -0.03
CA ALA A 455 12.36 -23.51 -1.13
C ALA A 455 11.46 -24.63 -0.61
N LEU A 456 10.15 -24.49 -0.83
CA LEU A 456 9.15 -25.45 -0.43
C LEU A 456 8.87 -26.45 -1.55
N ASP A 457 8.75 -27.71 -1.17
CA ASP A 457 8.19 -28.77 -1.99
C ASP A 457 6.66 -28.89 -1.74
N PRO A 458 5.93 -29.76 -2.46
CA PRO A 458 4.49 -29.92 -2.24
C PRO A 458 4.08 -30.36 -0.83
N VAL A 459 4.99 -30.96 -0.05
CA VAL A 459 4.71 -31.31 1.35
C VAL A 459 4.81 -30.07 2.23
N GLY A 460 5.89 -29.30 2.09
CA GLY A 460 6.08 -28.04 2.81
C GLY A 460 4.97 -27.02 2.52
N THR A 461 4.50 -26.93 1.26
CA THR A 461 3.35 -26.08 0.91
C THR A 461 2.08 -26.51 1.66
N ARG A 462 1.80 -27.81 1.81
CA ARG A 462 0.64 -28.28 2.59
C ARG A 462 0.78 -28.01 4.08
N GLU A 463 1.98 -28.19 4.64
CA GLU A 463 2.23 -27.91 6.05
C GLU A 463 1.94 -26.43 6.37
N VAL A 464 2.39 -25.50 5.53
CA VAL A 464 2.05 -24.07 5.68
C VAL A 464 0.54 -23.83 5.55
N ALA A 465 -0.14 -24.48 4.59
CA ALA A 465 -1.59 -24.36 4.45
C ALA A 465 -2.35 -24.86 5.69
N GLU A 466 -1.88 -25.93 6.32
CA GLU A 466 -2.45 -26.45 7.57
C GLU A 466 -2.23 -25.48 8.74
N GLU A 467 -1.06 -24.86 8.85
CA GLU A 467 -0.79 -23.80 9.84
C GLU A 467 -1.76 -22.63 9.66
N HIS A 468 -1.94 -22.14 8.43
CA HIS A 468 -2.89 -21.06 8.16
C HIS A 468 -4.34 -21.43 8.46
N ARG A 469 -4.73 -22.70 8.26
CA ARG A 469 -6.06 -23.18 8.63
C ARG A 469 -6.25 -23.18 10.14
N ALA A 470 -5.22 -23.55 10.90
CA ALA A 470 -5.26 -23.48 12.36
C ALA A 470 -5.41 -22.02 12.85
N LEU A 471 -4.73 -21.08 12.21
CA LEU A 471 -4.85 -19.64 12.52
C LEU A 471 -6.24 -19.07 12.19
N ALA A 472 -7.06 -19.74 11.38
CA ALA A 472 -8.43 -19.29 11.07
C ALA A 472 -9.45 -19.71 12.15
N ALA A 473 -9.06 -20.52 13.14
CA ALA A 473 -9.97 -21.09 14.13
C ALA A 473 -10.57 -20.08 15.13
N TRP A 474 -10.08 -18.83 15.17
CA TRP A 474 -10.71 -17.76 15.96
C TRP A 474 -12.13 -17.43 15.48
N ASP A 475 -12.48 -17.82 14.25
CA ASP A 475 -13.77 -17.57 13.62
C ASP A 475 -14.81 -18.70 13.81
N GLU A 476 -14.43 -19.79 14.49
CA GLU A 476 -15.32 -20.92 14.85
C GLU A 476 -16.10 -20.67 16.15
#